data_AF-A0A392PW98-F1
#
_entry.id   AF-A0A392PW98-F1
#
_cell.length_a   1.000
_cell.length_b   1.000
_cell.length_c   1.000
_cell.angle_alpha   90.00
_cell.angle_beta   90.00
_cell.angle_gamma   90.00
#
_symmetry.space_group_name_H-M   'P 1'
#
loop_
_entity.id
_entity.type
_entity.pdbx_description
1 polymer ?
#
loop_
_entity_poly.entity_id
_entity_poly.type
_entity_poly.pdbx_seq_one_letter_code
_entity_poly.pdbx_strand_id
1 'polypeptide(L)'
;MSQGLVHKQPLLYASASRDPKGFLGTLPAPASAKEDKNRDLTNEKDLRIAWQYKKYFGDPQLNISSNNGAQHDYCNDLDLRKPLDRHFYSGMNVDCVSIQDSPDLASLQDQCAKFLSQFSRCGEL
;
A
#
# COMPACT_ATOMS: atom_id res chain seq x y z
N MET A 1 -0.98 5.78 -1.90
CA MET A 1 -1.43 4.99 -3.07
C MET A 1 -0.44 3.88 -3.42
N SER A 2 0.86 4.15 -3.66
CA SER A 2 1.86 3.10 -3.97
C SER A 2 1.81 1.91 -3.01
N GLN A 3 1.80 2.19 -1.70
CA GLN A 3 1.73 1.16 -0.66
C GLN A 3 0.52 0.22 -0.84
N GLY A 4 -0.66 0.80 -1.04
CA GLY A 4 -1.88 0.02 -1.27
C GLY A 4 -1.79 -0.84 -2.53
N LEU A 5 -1.25 -0.31 -3.62
CA LEU A 5 -1.07 -1.04 -4.88
C LEU A 5 -0.06 -2.19 -4.76
N VAL A 6 1.08 -1.96 -4.09
CA VAL A 6 2.06 -3.01 -3.79
C VAL A 6 1.41 -4.12 -2.94
N HIS A 7 0.50 -3.75 -2.03
CA HIS A 7 -0.25 -4.67 -1.18
C HIS A 7 -1.53 -5.23 -1.83
N LYS A 8 -1.77 -4.94 -3.12
CA LYS A 8 -2.98 -5.33 -3.86
C LYS A 8 -4.30 -4.91 -3.18
N GLN A 9 -4.24 -3.84 -2.40
CA GLN A 9 -5.42 -3.25 -1.78
C GLN A 9 -6.31 -2.59 -2.83
N PRO A 10 -7.64 -2.61 -2.64
CA PRO A 10 -8.55 -1.84 -3.46
C PRO A 10 -8.21 -0.35 -3.45
N LEU A 11 -8.22 0.27 -4.62
CA LEU A 11 -7.95 1.69 -4.78
C LEU A 11 -8.99 2.33 -5.70
N LEU A 12 -9.70 3.34 -5.21
CA LEU A 12 -10.45 4.28 -6.02
C LEU A 12 -9.68 5.59 -6.09
N TYR A 13 -9.36 6.05 -7.29
CA TYR A 13 -8.67 7.30 -7.54
C TYR A 13 -9.54 8.22 -8.38
N ALA A 14 -9.88 9.39 -7.83
CA ALA A 14 -10.61 10.43 -8.54
C ALA A 14 -9.72 11.65 -8.75
N SER A 15 -9.74 12.24 -9.95
CA SER A 15 -8.97 13.47 -10.23
C SER A 15 -9.58 14.31 -11.35
N ALA A 16 -9.20 15.58 -11.40
CA ALA A 16 -9.57 16.51 -12.49
C ALA A 16 -8.71 16.33 -13.76
N SER A 17 -8.18 15.13 -14.00
CA SER A 17 -7.43 14.77 -15.21
C SER A 17 -8.33 14.03 -16.19
N ARG A 18 -8.14 14.25 -17.51
CA ARG A 18 -8.79 13.44 -18.57
C ARG A 18 -8.39 11.97 -18.50
N ASP A 19 -7.14 11.72 -18.12
CA ASP A 19 -6.61 10.38 -17.89
C ASP A 19 -6.12 10.26 -16.44
N PRO A 20 -7.00 9.92 -15.49
CA PRO A 20 -6.61 9.69 -14.10
C PRO A 20 -5.68 8.49 -13.94
N LYS A 21 -5.73 7.50 -14.85
CA LYS A 21 -4.90 6.29 -14.74
C LYS A 21 -3.42 6.57 -15.01
N GLY A 22 -3.11 7.56 -15.84
CA GLY A 22 -1.74 8.02 -16.10
C GLY A 22 -0.97 8.39 -14.82
N PHE A 23 -1.64 8.96 -13.82
CA PHE A 23 -1.03 9.30 -12.53
C PHE A 23 -0.54 8.07 -11.75
N LEU A 24 -1.20 6.90 -11.91
CA LEU A 24 -0.77 5.69 -11.20
C LEU A 24 0.61 5.21 -11.63
N GLY A 25 1.01 5.50 -12.88
CA GLY A 25 2.34 5.23 -13.39
C GLY A 25 3.41 6.20 -12.91
N THR A 26 3.05 7.29 -12.22
CA THR A 26 4.01 8.25 -11.64
C THR A 26 4.21 8.04 -10.14
N LEU A 27 3.45 7.11 -9.55
CA LEU A 27 3.60 6.74 -8.14
C LEU A 27 5.01 6.19 -7.89
N PRO A 28 5.62 6.44 -6.74
CA PRO A 28 6.96 5.91 -6.45
C PRO A 28 6.92 4.39 -6.24
N ALA A 29 7.96 3.70 -6.73
CA ALA A 29 8.16 2.27 -6.57
C ALA A 29 8.74 1.92 -5.18
N PRO A 30 8.48 0.71 -4.66
CA PRO A 30 9.18 0.22 -3.48
C PRO A 30 10.69 0.12 -3.75
N ALA A 31 11.49 0.62 -2.83
CA ALA A 31 12.94 0.48 -2.85
C ALA A 31 13.31 -1.01 -2.82
N SER A 32 14.27 -1.43 -3.64
CA SER A 32 14.72 -2.81 -3.60
C SER A 32 15.48 -3.07 -2.31
N ALA A 33 15.08 -4.09 -1.55
CA ALA A 33 15.75 -4.54 -0.31
C ALA A 33 17.24 -4.87 -0.48
N LYS A 34 17.76 -4.93 -1.72
CA LYS A 34 19.16 -5.19 -2.03
C LYS A 34 20.06 -3.96 -1.94
N GLU A 35 19.51 -2.75 -1.86
CA GLU A 35 20.29 -1.50 -1.89
C GLU A 35 20.56 -0.95 -0.47
N ASP A 36 19.88 -1.47 0.55
CA ASP A 36 20.00 -1.05 1.96
C ASP A 36 20.95 -1.92 2.80
N LYS A 37 21.98 -2.51 2.20
CA LYS A 37 23.11 -3.02 2.99
C LYS A 37 24.11 -1.92 3.41
N ASN A 38 23.71 -0.65 3.25
CA ASN A 38 24.54 0.51 3.59
C ASN A 38 23.71 1.72 4.10
N ARG A 39 22.62 1.47 4.83
CA ARG A 39 22.01 2.49 5.69
C ARG A 39 22.32 2.14 7.14
N ASP A 40 23.49 2.64 7.55
CA ASP A 40 23.77 3.19 8.87
C ASP A 40 23.04 2.53 10.06
N LEU A 41 23.69 1.50 10.61
CA LEU A 41 23.39 0.80 11.87
C LEU A 41 23.55 1.71 13.12
N THR A 42 23.24 3.00 13.02
CA THR A 42 23.49 3.98 14.10
C THR A 42 22.26 4.24 14.97
N ASN A 43 21.06 3.86 14.52
CA ASN A 43 19.79 4.06 15.24
C ASN A 43 19.24 2.81 15.95
N GLU A 44 20.08 1.80 16.19
CA GLU A 44 19.73 0.62 17.00
C GLU A 44 19.65 0.91 18.52
N LYS A 45 20.00 2.14 18.95
CA LYS A 45 20.07 2.52 20.36
C LYS A 45 18.71 2.89 20.98
N ASP A 46 17.70 3.21 20.17
CA ASP A 46 16.35 3.59 20.61
C ASP A 46 15.34 2.42 20.58
N LEU A 47 15.73 1.25 20.06
CA LEU A 47 14.94 0.01 20.16
C LEU A 47 15.02 -0.64 21.56
N ARG A 48 15.67 0.04 22.52
CA ARG A 48 15.93 -0.45 23.87
C ARG A 48 14.66 -0.71 24.70
N ILE A 49 13.55 -0.07 24.32
CA ILE A 49 12.27 -0.17 25.06
C ILE A 49 11.49 -1.43 24.64
N ALA A 50 11.59 -1.90 23.39
CA ALA A 50 10.79 -3.03 22.91
C ALA A 50 11.28 -4.41 23.43
N TRP A 51 12.59 -4.61 23.63
CA TRP A 51 13.13 -5.89 24.12
C TRP A 51 12.79 -6.18 25.60
N GLN A 52 12.46 -5.15 26.38
CA GLN A 52 12.18 -5.31 27.82
C GLN A 52 10.80 -5.93 28.10
N TYR A 53 9.87 -5.93 27.14
CA TYR A 53 8.54 -6.50 27.30
C TYR A 53 8.49 -8.04 27.21
N LYS A 54 9.62 -8.72 26.94
CA LYS A 54 9.73 -10.18 26.94
C LYS A 54 9.60 -10.81 28.33
N LYS A 55 9.75 -10.04 29.42
CA LYS A 55 9.78 -10.58 30.79
C LYS A 55 8.39 -10.85 31.39
N TYR A 56 7.31 -10.33 30.80
CA TYR A 56 5.97 -10.36 31.41
C TYR A 56 4.88 -10.99 30.54
N PHE A 57 5.18 -11.31 29.28
CA PHE A 57 4.27 -12.02 28.39
C PHE A 57 4.99 -13.30 27.95
N GLY A 58 4.55 -14.45 28.46
CA GLY A 58 5.04 -15.76 28.01
C GLY A 58 5.01 -15.82 26.49
N ASP A 59 6.02 -16.47 25.90
CA ASP A 59 6.35 -16.44 24.48
C ASP A 59 5.11 -16.34 23.57
N PRO A 60 4.84 -15.20 22.94
CA PRO A 60 4.26 -15.27 21.62
C PRO A 60 5.35 -15.96 20.79
N GLN A 61 5.05 -17.12 20.22
CA GLN A 61 5.78 -17.63 19.06
C GLN A 61 5.63 -16.60 17.93
N LEU A 62 6.35 -15.48 18.03
CA LEU A 62 6.78 -14.74 16.87
C LEU A 62 7.83 -15.64 16.23
N ASN A 63 7.29 -16.52 15.40
CA ASN A 63 7.98 -17.24 14.36
C ASN A 63 8.59 -16.19 13.40
N ILE A 64 9.61 -15.48 13.88
CA ILE A 64 10.58 -14.78 13.06
C ILE A 64 11.52 -15.88 12.56
N SER A 65 10.96 -16.83 11.80
CA SER A 65 11.76 -17.59 10.88
C SER A 65 12.25 -16.59 9.85
N SER A 66 13.49 -16.18 10.06
CA SER A 66 14.41 -15.97 8.95
C SER A 66 14.19 -17.11 7.96
N ASN A 67 13.98 -16.75 6.69
CA ASN A 67 13.76 -17.63 5.54
C ASN A 67 12.28 -17.96 5.24
N ASN A 68 11.66 -17.14 4.37
CA ASN A 68 10.84 -17.57 3.23
C ASN A 68 10.37 -16.32 2.43
N GLY A 69 11.17 -15.89 1.46
CA GLY A 69 10.77 -15.33 0.14
C GLY A 69 9.79 -14.16 -0.03
N ALA A 70 9.03 -13.71 0.96
CA ALA A 70 8.03 -12.65 0.82
C ALA A 70 7.74 -12.00 2.18
N GLN A 71 8.66 -11.15 2.66
CA GLN A 71 8.35 -10.20 3.71
C GLN A 71 7.38 -9.17 3.12
N HIS A 72 6.08 -9.34 3.36
CA HIS A 72 5.12 -8.28 3.11
C HIS A 72 5.24 -7.27 4.25
N ASP A 73 6.22 -6.37 4.13
CA ASP A 73 6.45 -5.31 5.11
C ASP A 73 5.19 -4.45 5.23
N TYR A 74 4.77 -4.12 6.47
CA TYR A 74 3.62 -3.25 6.69
C TYR A 74 3.76 -1.90 5.97
N CYS A 75 5.01 -1.40 5.88
CA CYS A 75 5.41 -0.20 5.17
C CYS A 75 6.62 -0.49 4.26
N ASN A 76 6.54 -0.17 2.96
CA ASN A 76 7.70 -0.24 2.06
C ASN A 76 8.45 1.09 2.08
N ASP A 77 9.79 1.07 2.02
CA ASP A 77 10.55 2.27 1.63
C ASP A 77 10.26 2.57 0.15
N LEU A 78 10.10 3.85 -0.22
CA LEU A 78 9.67 4.26 -1.56
C LEU A 78 10.77 5.08 -2.24
N ASP A 79 11.26 4.61 -3.39
CA ASP A 79 12.24 5.34 -4.20
C ASP A 79 11.51 6.34 -5.11
N LEU A 80 11.53 7.62 -4.72
CA LEU A 80 10.90 8.71 -5.47
C LEU A 80 11.49 8.93 -6.87
N ARG A 81 12.66 8.34 -7.16
CA ARG A 81 13.32 8.46 -8.47
C ARG A 81 12.82 7.42 -9.47
N LYS A 82 12.07 6.41 -9.01
CA LYS A 82 11.60 5.30 -9.84
C LYS A 82 10.08 5.23 -9.85
N PRO A 83 9.45 5.25 -11.04
CA PRO A 83 8.01 5.08 -11.15
C PRO A 83 7.59 3.65 -10.83
N LEU A 84 6.37 3.50 -10.31
CA LEU A 84 5.74 2.24 -9.98
C LEU A 84 5.50 1.43 -11.27
N ASP A 85 5.78 0.14 -11.21
CA ASP A 85 5.62 -0.74 -12.35
C ASP A 85 4.13 -1.00 -12.66
N ARG A 86 3.83 -1.10 -13.96
CA ARG A 86 2.49 -1.27 -14.51
C ARG A 86 1.73 -2.47 -13.94
N HIS A 87 2.42 -3.54 -13.56
CA HIS A 87 1.76 -4.72 -13.01
C HIS A 87 1.05 -4.46 -11.67
N PHE A 88 1.47 -3.44 -10.89
CA PHE A 88 0.84 -3.10 -9.61
C PHE A 88 -0.52 -2.42 -9.75
N TYR A 89 -0.76 -1.69 -10.85
CA TYR A 89 -1.98 -0.93 -11.07
C TYR A 89 -2.77 -1.33 -12.34
N SER A 90 -2.36 -2.40 -13.01
CA SER A 90 -3.12 -2.98 -14.13
C SER A 90 -4.17 -4.01 -13.70
N GLY A 91 -4.24 -4.34 -12.40
CA GLY A 91 -5.16 -5.33 -11.85
C GLY A 91 -6.61 -4.86 -11.71
N MET A 92 -7.49 -5.80 -11.32
CA MET A 92 -8.95 -5.61 -11.24
C MET A 92 -9.42 -4.70 -10.09
N ASN A 93 -8.56 -4.36 -9.13
CA ASN A 93 -8.96 -3.68 -7.89
C ASN A 93 -8.70 -2.17 -7.91
N VAL A 94 -8.49 -1.58 -9.09
CA VAL A 94 -8.17 -0.17 -9.26
C VAL A 94 -9.22 0.49 -10.13
N ASP A 95 -9.96 1.43 -9.55
CA ASP A 95 -10.94 2.26 -10.25
C ASP A 95 -10.40 3.69 -10.38
N CYS A 96 -10.50 4.26 -11.58
CA CYS A 96 -9.96 5.58 -11.91
C CYS A 96 -11.08 6.44 -12.50
N VAL A 97 -11.47 7.49 -11.79
CA VAL A 97 -12.60 8.35 -12.13
C VAL A 97 -12.10 9.75 -12.49
N SER A 98 -12.48 10.25 -13.66
CA SER A 98 -12.27 11.65 -14.02
C SER A 98 -13.44 12.49 -13.53
N ILE A 99 -13.15 13.59 -12.85
CA ILE A 99 -14.16 14.58 -12.43
C ILE A 99 -14.09 15.86 -13.26
N GLN A 100 -13.27 15.90 -14.31
CA GLN A 100 -12.97 17.14 -15.05
C GLN A 100 -14.20 17.74 -15.75
N ASP A 101 -15.03 16.89 -16.35
CA ASP A 101 -16.20 17.33 -17.15
C ASP A 101 -17.53 17.05 -16.42
N SER A 102 -17.49 16.76 -15.11
CA SER A 102 -18.69 16.49 -14.32
C SER A 102 -19.27 17.80 -13.76
N PRO A 103 -20.56 18.10 -13.96
CA PRO A 103 -21.19 19.32 -13.44
C PRO A 103 -21.36 19.29 -11.91
N ASP A 104 -21.41 18.09 -11.33
CA ASP A 104 -21.54 17.86 -9.89
C ASP A 104 -20.76 16.58 -9.46
N LEU A 105 -20.84 16.24 -8.18
CA LEU A 105 -20.20 15.05 -7.61
C LEU A 105 -21.11 13.83 -7.51
N ALA A 106 -22.35 13.88 -8.03
CA ALA A 106 -23.29 12.76 -7.92
C ALA A 106 -22.76 11.52 -8.64
N SER A 107 -22.17 11.71 -9.82
CA SER A 107 -21.51 10.64 -10.59
C SER A 107 -20.37 9.97 -9.81
N LEU A 108 -19.56 10.74 -9.09
CA LEU A 108 -18.49 10.22 -8.24
C LEU A 108 -19.05 9.48 -7.03
N GLN A 109 -20.11 9.99 -6.41
CA GLN A 109 -20.78 9.32 -5.29
C GLN A 109 -21.29 7.93 -5.70
N ASP A 110 -21.90 7.82 -6.87
CA ASP A 110 -22.35 6.53 -7.42
C ASP A 110 -21.17 5.57 -7.69
N GLN A 111 -20.06 6.07 -8.24
CA GLN A 111 -18.85 5.24 -8.41
C GLN A 111 -18.30 4.78 -7.06
N CYS A 112 -18.25 5.64 -6.06
CA CYS A 112 -17.84 5.25 -4.70
C CYS A 112 -18.75 4.17 -4.12
N ALA A 113 -20.07 4.32 -4.23
CA ALA A 113 -21.03 3.33 -3.76
C ALA A 113 -20.86 1.98 -4.48
N LYS A 114 -20.72 2.02 -5.81
CA LYS A 114 -20.45 0.85 -6.64
C LYS A 114 -19.13 0.18 -6.28
N PHE A 115 -18.08 0.95 -6.05
CA PHE A 115 -16.77 0.44 -5.64
C PHE A 115 -16.87 -0.24 -4.27
N LEU A 116 -17.48 0.40 -3.28
CA LEU A 116 -17.64 -0.16 -1.93
C LEU A 116 -18.55 -1.40 -1.89
N SER A 117 -19.56 -1.49 -2.76
CA SER A 117 -20.42 -2.68 -2.85
C SER A 117 -19.66 -3.95 -3.25
N GLN A 118 -18.53 -3.83 -3.96
CA GLN A 118 -17.69 -4.97 -4.35
C GLN A 118 -16.98 -5.61 -3.14
N PHE A 119 -16.73 -4.82 -2.10
CA PHE A 119 -16.07 -5.25 -0.87
C PHE A 119 -17.06 -5.53 0.27
N SER A 120 -18.34 -5.28 0.03
CA SER A 120 -19.44 -5.59 0.95
C SER A 120 -19.79 -7.08 0.84
N ARG A 121 -18.91 -7.97 1.30
CA ARG A 121 -19.29 -9.36 1.59
C ARG A 121 -19.74 -9.45 3.04
N CYS A 122 -21.05 -9.65 3.19
CA CYS A 122 -21.73 -10.45 4.21
C CYS A 122 -21.15 -10.38 5.62
N GLY A 123 -21.87 -9.73 6.54
CA GLY A 123 -21.78 -10.10 7.95
C GLY A 123 -22.16 -11.57 8.08
N GLU A 124 -21.17 -12.45 8.01
CA GLU A 124 -21.31 -13.84 8.43
C GLU A 124 -21.17 -13.86 9.97
N LEU A 125 -22.35 -13.91 10.60
CA LEU A 125 -22.74 -14.45 11.92
C LEU A 125 -21.93 -14.04 13.16
#